data_AF-A0A147BNI1-F1
#
_entry.id   AF-A0A147BNI1-F1
#
_cell.length_a   1.000
_cell.length_b   1.000
_cell.length_c   1.000
_cell.angle_alpha   90.00
_cell.angle_beta   90.00
_cell.angle_gamma   90.00
#
_symmetry.space_group_name_H-M   'P 1'
#
loop_
_entity.id
_entity.type
_entity.pdbx_description
1 polymer ?
#
loop_
_entity_poly.entity_id
_entity_poly.type
_entity_poly.pdbx_seq_one_letter_code
_entity_poly.pdbx_strand_id
1 'polypeptide(L)'
;FFSWISYIADPPRFAVAIYPIAFSLHQPLGIRILLAASCSAFINVTVKWILNEHRPFWYVKAHKELGVQLAQTPQTCETGPGSPSGHVMVSAAVLFTVIRYATRDKDVRVMRRRRWIGYIFWPTCVLYLGVVGASRVFIGAHFPHQVILGLLMGFAIGCFMTPLDVDAWKMGEYAVVSGVISLTCVSICFGWVALGIDPRESTKLALDACDDPTYVNVSTNPLYGMMRNLACPLGLGYALSRARSAKILEGARWAPVWARILAGFAGVVVGGLILSLPKPKSKILLYAGAVVQFFIFSFTVGYVIPYVLYRHYMQVNPSMAASKKQSFSSEG
;
A
#
# COMPACT_ATOMS: atom_id res chain seq x y z
N PHE A 1 22.44 5.54 7.06
CA PHE A 1 21.77 5.79 5.77
C PHE A 1 20.82 4.66 5.38
N PHE A 2 21.29 3.45 5.04
CA PHE A 2 20.42 2.37 4.51
C PHE A 2 19.28 1.93 5.45
N SER A 3 19.50 1.89 6.77
CA SER A 3 18.41 1.58 7.72
C SER A 3 17.25 2.59 7.64
N TRP A 4 17.55 3.87 7.40
CA TRP A 4 16.54 4.91 7.25
C TRP A 4 15.78 4.80 5.93
N ILE A 5 16.48 4.49 4.83
CA ILE A 5 15.84 4.18 3.54
C ILE A 5 14.88 3.00 3.69
N SER A 6 15.34 1.91 4.31
CA SER A 6 14.53 0.72 4.55
C SER A 6 13.30 1.02 5.42
N TYR A 7 13.46 1.87 6.45
CA TYR A 7 12.37 2.31 7.31
C TYR A 7 11.27 3.05 6.53
N ILE A 8 11.64 4.01 5.66
CA ILE A 8 10.70 4.83 4.89
C ILE A 8 10.03 4.02 3.78
N ALA A 9 10.80 3.13 3.14
CA ALA A 9 10.30 2.26 2.08
C ALA A 9 9.44 1.08 2.59
N ASP A 10 9.19 1.00 3.89
CA ASP A 10 8.31 0.00 4.49
C ASP A 10 6.91 0.10 3.86
N PRO A 11 6.39 -0.95 3.20
CA PRO A 11 5.14 -0.89 2.43
C PRO A 11 3.94 -0.26 3.15
N PRO A 12 3.67 -0.54 4.44
CA PRO A 12 2.58 0.09 5.18
C PRO A 12 2.78 1.60 5.29
N ARG A 13 3.99 2.07 5.59
CA ARG A 13 4.32 3.50 5.73
C ARG A 13 4.25 4.19 4.38
N PHE A 14 4.84 3.60 3.36
CA PHE A 14 4.83 4.10 1.99
C PHE A 14 3.39 4.25 1.47
N ALA A 15 2.55 3.23 1.65
CA ALA A 15 1.16 3.27 1.23
C ALA A 15 0.35 4.33 2.01
N VAL A 16 0.48 4.37 3.35
CA VAL A 16 -0.20 5.36 4.20
C VAL A 16 0.25 6.80 3.91
N ALA A 17 1.48 7.02 3.49
CA ALA A 17 1.98 8.34 3.13
C ALA A 17 1.45 8.81 1.77
N ILE A 18 1.55 7.96 0.73
CA ILE A 18 1.28 8.39 -0.65
C ILE A 18 -0.21 8.36 -0.99
N TYR A 19 -0.95 7.36 -0.52
CA TYR A 19 -2.37 7.19 -0.87
C TYR A 19 -3.22 8.42 -0.50
N PRO A 20 -3.18 8.97 0.73
CA PRO A 20 -4.04 10.09 1.10
C PRO A 20 -3.71 11.38 0.36
N ILE A 21 -2.42 11.64 0.12
CA ILE A 21 -1.96 12.80 -0.65
C ILE A 21 -2.43 12.67 -2.09
N ALA A 22 -2.19 11.53 -2.73
CA ALA A 22 -2.58 11.29 -4.10
C ALA A 22 -4.10 11.31 -4.27
N PHE A 23 -4.87 10.73 -3.34
CA PHE A 23 -6.32 10.74 -3.39
C PHE A 23 -6.89 12.17 -3.26
N SER A 24 -6.34 12.97 -2.33
CA SER A 24 -6.76 14.35 -2.12
C SER A 24 -6.44 15.25 -3.32
N LEU A 25 -5.30 15.02 -3.99
CA LEU A 25 -4.85 15.77 -5.17
C LEU A 25 -5.43 15.26 -6.50
N HIS A 26 -5.72 13.97 -6.61
CA HIS A 26 -6.26 13.36 -7.82
C HIS A 26 -6.90 12.00 -7.49
N GLN A 27 -8.21 11.99 -7.23
CA GLN A 27 -8.92 10.80 -6.72
C GLN A 27 -8.69 9.52 -7.56
N PRO A 28 -8.81 9.54 -8.91
CA PRO A 28 -8.47 8.38 -9.75
C PRO A 28 -7.07 7.80 -9.52
N LEU A 29 -6.09 8.66 -9.23
CA LEU A 29 -4.71 8.24 -8.99
C LEU A 29 -4.58 7.61 -7.60
N GLY A 30 -5.22 8.21 -6.58
CA GLY A 30 -5.26 7.65 -5.24
C GLY A 30 -5.90 6.26 -5.18
N ILE A 31 -7.02 6.05 -5.89
CA ILE A 31 -7.68 4.74 -6.00
C ILE A 31 -6.70 3.70 -6.57
N ARG A 32 -6.05 4.03 -7.70
CA ARG A 32 -5.07 3.14 -8.35
C ARG A 32 -3.88 2.81 -7.46
N ILE A 33 -3.37 3.79 -6.72
CA ILE A 33 -2.26 3.58 -5.77
C ILE A 33 -2.67 2.63 -4.65
N LEU A 34 -3.85 2.83 -4.06
CA LEU A 34 -4.34 1.95 -2.99
C LEU A 34 -4.50 0.51 -3.49
N LEU A 35 -5.13 0.33 -4.65
CA LEU A 35 -5.36 -0.98 -5.24
C LEU A 35 -4.05 -1.66 -5.65
N ALA A 36 -3.13 -0.94 -6.32
CA ALA A 36 -1.81 -1.47 -6.67
C ALA A 36 -1.02 -1.88 -5.43
N ALA A 37 -1.03 -1.06 -4.37
CA ALA A 37 -0.37 -1.39 -3.12
C ALA A 37 -1.00 -2.62 -2.44
N SER A 38 -2.33 -2.68 -2.35
CA SER A 38 -3.06 -3.75 -1.67
C SER A 38 -2.93 -5.07 -2.42
N CYS A 39 -3.10 -5.07 -3.74
CA CYS A 39 -2.93 -6.25 -4.59
C CYS A 39 -1.48 -6.73 -4.61
N SER A 40 -0.50 -5.82 -4.71
CA SER A 40 0.92 -6.19 -4.67
C SER A 40 1.33 -6.77 -3.32
N ALA A 41 0.89 -6.16 -2.22
CA ALA A 41 1.16 -6.66 -0.88
C ALA A 41 0.46 -8.00 -0.61
N PHE A 42 -0.76 -8.20 -1.13
CA PHE A 42 -1.46 -9.48 -1.10
C PHE A 42 -0.67 -10.57 -1.82
N ILE A 43 -0.32 -10.34 -3.10
CA ILE A 43 0.43 -11.32 -3.89
C ILE A 43 1.80 -11.59 -3.25
N ASN A 44 2.46 -10.56 -2.69
CA ASN A 44 3.71 -10.72 -1.97
C ASN A 44 3.58 -11.70 -0.80
N VAL A 45 2.57 -11.52 0.05
CA VAL A 45 2.35 -12.40 1.20
C VAL A 45 1.99 -13.82 0.74
N THR A 46 1.15 -13.96 -0.29
CA THR A 46 0.79 -15.26 -0.86
C THR A 46 2.02 -16.01 -1.37
N VAL A 47 2.87 -15.36 -2.17
CA VAL A 47 4.09 -16.00 -2.69
C VAL A 47 5.11 -16.26 -1.57
N LYS A 48 5.18 -15.40 -0.55
CA LYS A 48 5.98 -15.69 0.66
C LYS A 48 5.56 -16.97 1.35
N TRP A 49 4.27 -17.21 1.51
CA TRP A 49 3.77 -18.47 2.05
C TRP A 49 3.93 -19.65 1.09
N ILE A 50 3.99 -19.45 -0.23
CA ILE A 50 4.24 -20.58 -1.13
C ILE A 50 5.72 -20.97 -1.12
N LEU A 51 6.63 -19.99 -1.15
CA LEU A 51 8.06 -20.22 -1.25
C LEU A 51 8.72 -20.54 0.10
N ASN A 52 8.17 -19.99 1.19
CA ASN A 52 8.66 -20.14 2.57
C ASN A 52 10.19 -19.97 2.74
N GLU A 53 10.80 -19.08 1.94
CA GLU A 53 12.25 -18.98 1.88
C GLU A 53 12.85 -18.29 3.12
N HIS A 54 14.07 -18.70 3.51
CA HIS A 54 14.79 -18.09 4.63
C HIS A 54 15.23 -16.63 4.35
N ARG A 55 15.54 -15.90 5.41
CA ARG A 55 16.19 -14.59 5.37
C ARG A 55 17.65 -14.72 5.76
N PRO A 56 18.53 -13.84 5.26
CA PRO A 56 19.95 -13.87 5.64
C PRO A 56 20.15 -13.83 7.16
N PHE A 57 19.41 -12.98 7.87
CA PHE A 57 19.58 -12.76 9.31
C PHE A 57 19.44 -14.04 10.17
N TRP A 58 18.35 -14.79 10.03
CA TRP A 58 18.20 -16.06 10.77
C TRP A 58 18.98 -17.21 10.13
N TYR A 59 19.25 -17.14 8.82
CA TYR A 59 20.00 -18.18 8.13
C TYR A 59 21.44 -18.27 8.64
N VAL A 60 22.15 -17.14 8.76
CA VAL A 60 23.53 -17.13 9.28
C VAL A 60 23.62 -17.49 10.77
N LYS A 61 22.57 -17.21 11.56
CA LYS A 61 22.53 -17.60 12.97
C LYS A 61 22.30 -19.10 13.16
N ALA A 62 21.53 -19.71 12.26
CA ALA A 62 21.36 -21.16 12.22
C ALA A 62 22.62 -21.87 11.70
N HIS A 63 23.36 -21.25 10.78
CA HIS A 63 24.56 -21.81 10.13
C HIS A 63 25.83 -21.11 10.63
N LYS A 64 26.13 -21.28 11.92
CA LYS A 64 27.27 -20.60 12.58
C LYS A 64 28.63 -20.96 11.97
N GLU A 65 28.73 -22.11 11.34
CA GLU A 65 29.91 -22.61 10.62
C GLU A 65 30.34 -21.70 9.45
N LEU A 66 29.43 -20.84 8.94
CA LEU A 66 29.77 -19.87 7.90
C LEU A 66 30.71 -18.76 8.40
N GLY A 67 30.84 -18.56 9.71
CA GLY A 67 31.68 -17.51 10.30
C GLY A 67 31.20 -16.07 10.01
N VAL A 68 30.00 -15.91 9.46
CA VAL A 68 29.43 -14.60 9.12
C VAL A 68 28.64 -14.04 10.31
N GLN A 69 28.99 -12.83 10.74
CA GLN A 69 28.24 -12.09 11.75
C GLN A 69 27.49 -10.92 11.12
N LEU A 70 26.18 -10.84 11.37
CA LEU A 70 25.34 -9.74 10.94
C LEU A 70 24.96 -8.88 12.13
N ALA A 71 25.12 -7.56 12.00
CA ALA A 71 24.63 -6.61 12.99
C ALA A 71 23.09 -6.56 12.96
N GLN A 72 22.47 -6.68 14.13
CA GLN A 72 21.03 -6.50 14.26
C GLN A 72 20.65 -5.03 14.02
N THR A 73 19.56 -4.81 13.27
CA THR A 73 18.95 -3.47 13.11
C THR A 73 17.46 -3.56 13.44
N PRO A 74 16.75 -2.44 13.70
CA PRO A 74 15.31 -2.47 13.96
C PRO A 74 14.46 -3.11 12.85
N GLN A 75 15.03 -3.31 11.66
CA GLN A 75 14.39 -3.87 10.47
C GLN A 75 14.84 -5.30 10.13
N THR A 76 15.74 -5.93 10.91
CA THR A 76 16.18 -7.32 10.64
C THR A 76 15.16 -8.36 11.09
N CYS A 77 14.43 -8.09 12.17
CA CYS A 77 13.52 -9.05 12.81
C CYS A 77 12.10 -9.02 12.24
N GLU A 78 11.98 -9.09 10.91
CA GLU A 78 10.69 -9.24 10.24
C GLU A 78 10.14 -10.66 10.40
N THR A 79 8.84 -10.79 10.63
CA THR A 79 8.21 -12.07 11.04
C THR A 79 7.67 -12.93 9.90
N GLY A 80 7.72 -12.46 8.66
CA GLY A 80 7.32 -13.22 7.47
C GLY A 80 8.50 -13.76 6.65
N PRO A 81 8.29 -14.76 5.78
CA PRO A 81 9.34 -15.34 4.93
C PRO A 81 10.08 -14.32 4.05
N GLY A 82 11.26 -14.69 3.57
CA GLY A 82 12.18 -13.82 2.84
C GLY A 82 11.74 -13.49 1.42
N SER A 83 11.18 -14.44 0.68
CA SER A 83 11.01 -14.29 -0.78
C SER A 83 9.55 -14.13 -1.20
N PRO A 84 9.18 -13.12 -2.01
CA PRO A 84 10.01 -12.03 -2.54
C PRO A 84 10.05 -10.79 -1.61
N SER A 85 10.98 -9.86 -1.88
CA SER A 85 11.09 -8.61 -1.13
C SER A 85 9.86 -7.70 -1.31
N GLY A 86 9.04 -7.58 -0.27
CA GLY A 86 7.82 -6.76 -0.29
C GLY A 86 8.08 -5.26 -0.42
N HIS A 87 9.21 -4.77 0.11
CA HIS A 87 9.60 -3.36 -0.01
C HIS A 87 9.77 -2.94 -1.47
N VAL A 88 10.48 -3.78 -2.25
CA VAL A 88 10.74 -3.51 -3.66
C VAL A 88 9.51 -3.82 -4.51
N MET A 89 8.83 -4.94 -4.25
CA MET A 89 7.66 -5.38 -5.01
C MET A 89 6.48 -4.41 -4.94
N VAL A 90 6.12 -3.95 -3.73
CA VAL A 90 5.02 -2.99 -3.56
C VAL A 90 5.39 -1.62 -4.12
N SER A 91 6.61 -1.15 -3.85
CA SER A 91 7.10 0.13 -4.39
C SER A 91 7.10 0.12 -5.92
N ALA A 92 7.61 -0.94 -6.55
CA ALA A 92 7.68 -1.06 -8.00
C ALA A 92 6.27 -1.06 -8.63
N ALA A 93 5.32 -1.82 -8.06
CA ALA A 93 3.95 -1.83 -8.54
C ALA A 93 3.31 -0.44 -8.48
N VAL A 94 3.41 0.26 -7.34
CA VAL A 94 2.84 1.59 -7.15
C VAL A 94 3.50 2.62 -8.07
N LEU A 95 4.83 2.68 -8.10
CA LEU A 95 5.56 3.65 -8.93
C LEU A 95 5.29 3.42 -10.41
N PHE A 96 5.26 2.16 -10.86
CA PHE A 96 4.87 1.84 -12.24
C PHE A 96 3.47 2.36 -12.55
N THR A 97 2.48 2.08 -11.68
CA THR A 97 1.11 2.56 -11.85
C THR A 97 1.04 4.09 -11.92
N VAL A 98 1.77 4.80 -11.06
CA VAL A 98 1.85 6.27 -11.06
C VAL A 98 2.44 6.80 -12.37
N ILE A 99 3.59 6.26 -12.80
CA ILE A 99 4.27 6.71 -14.01
C ILE A 99 3.41 6.43 -15.23
N ARG A 100 2.81 5.24 -15.34
CA ARG A 100 1.90 4.91 -16.43
C ARG A 100 0.67 5.78 -16.43
N TYR A 101 0.08 6.08 -15.26
CA TYR A 101 -1.05 6.99 -15.15
C TYR A 101 -0.69 8.40 -15.64
N ALA A 102 0.47 8.94 -15.24
CA ALA A 102 0.91 10.28 -15.62
C ALA A 102 1.28 10.41 -17.12
N THR A 103 1.78 9.31 -17.71
CA THR A 103 2.26 9.29 -19.11
C THR A 103 1.24 8.77 -20.11
N ARG A 104 0.17 8.09 -19.66
CA ARG A 104 -0.90 7.57 -20.51
C ARG A 104 -1.97 8.64 -20.69
N ASP A 105 -2.15 9.06 -21.93
CA ASP A 105 -3.23 9.96 -22.34
C ASP A 105 -4.01 9.29 -23.48
N LYS A 106 -5.28 9.65 -23.64
CA LYS A 106 -6.10 9.15 -24.77
C LYS A 106 -5.69 9.85 -26.08
N ASP A 107 -5.17 11.07 -26.00
CA ASP A 107 -4.67 11.80 -27.16
C ASP A 107 -3.17 11.50 -27.40
N VAL A 108 -2.88 10.90 -28.55
CA VAL A 108 -1.51 10.55 -29.00
C VAL A 108 -0.60 11.78 -29.08
N ARG A 109 -1.12 12.96 -29.44
CA ARG A 109 -0.33 14.21 -29.52
C ARG A 109 0.07 14.68 -28.13
N VAL A 110 -0.84 14.60 -27.16
CA VAL A 110 -0.57 14.92 -25.76
C VAL A 110 0.39 13.90 -25.14
N MET A 111 0.21 12.61 -25.42
CA MET A 111 1.16 11.57 -25.03
C MET A 111 2.57 11.86 -25.56
N ARG A 112 2.72 12.23 -26.84
CA ARG A 112 4.01 12.57 -27.43
C ARG A 112 4.64 13.78 -26.74
N ARG A 113 3.84 14.80 -26.43
CA ARG A 113 4.29 15.99 -25.67
C ARG A 113 4.67 15.66 -24.22
N ARG A 114 4.06 14.65 -23.60
CA ARG A 114 4.37 14.23 -22.22
C ARG A 114 5.48 13.19 -22.12
N ARG A 115 6.04 12.72 -23.25
CA ARG A 115 7.08 11.68 -23.27
C ARG A 115 8.33 12.05 -22.45
N TRP A 116 8.68 13.35 -22.38
CA TRP A 116 9.80 13.84 -21.57
C TRP A 116 9.63 13.59 -20.08
N ILE A 117 8.38 13.57 -19.58
CA ILE A 117 8.06 13.18 -18.21
C ILE A 117 8.56 11.74 -17.97
N GLY A 118 8.35 10.85 -18.93
CA GLY A 118 8.89 9.49 -18.86
C GLY A 118 10.42 9.46 -18.70
N TYR A 119 11.17 10.31 -19.41
CA TYR A 119 12.63 10.36 -19.31
C TYR A 119 13.16 10.79 -17.94
N ILE A 120 12.36 11.48 -17.13
CA ILE A 120 12.74 11.86 -15.75
C ILE A 120 12.27 10.81 -14.75
N PHE A 121 11.00 10.40 -14.86
CA PHE A 121 10.37 9.55 -13.85
C PHE A 121 10.88 8.10 -13.89
N TRP A 122 11.20 7.56 -15.07
CA TRP A 122 11.73 6.19 -15.17
C TRP A 122 13.11 6.01 -14.53
N PRO A 123 14.13 6.85 -14.85
CA PRO A 123 15.41 6.77 -14.16
C PRO A 123 15.29 7.01 -12.65
N THR A 124 14.43 7.96 -12.24
CA THR A 124 14.17 8.21 -10.81
C THR A 124 13.58 6.98 -10.11
N CYS A 125 12.65 6.29 -10.77
CA CYS A 125 12.05 5.05 -10.27
C CYS A 125 13.09 3.94 -10.15
N VAL A 126 13.92 3.75 -11.19
CA VAL A 126 15.00 2.74 -11.18
C VAL A 126 16.01 3.04 -10.07
N LEU A 127 16.43 4.29 -9.92
CA LEU A 127 17.35 4.72 -8.87
C LEU A 127 16.75 4.47 -7.47
N TYR A 128 15.50 4.90 -7.25
CA TYR A 128 14.81 4.67 -5.98
C TYR A 128 14.70 3.17 -5.65
N LEU A 129 14.25 2.34 -6.59
CA LEU A 129 14.11 0.90 -6.39
C LEU A 129 15.47 0.22 -6.18
N GLY A 130 16.51 0.69 -6.86
CA GLY A 130 17.90 0.24 -6.65
C GLY A 130 18.39 0.56 -5.24
N VAL A 131 18.16 1.79 -4.76
CA VAL A 131 18.54 2.23 -3.41
C VAL A 131 17.75 1.47 -2.33
N VAL A 132 16.44 1.26 -2.53
CA VAL A 132 15.63 0.42 -1.64
C VAL A 132 16.14 -1.01 -1.65
N GLY A 133 16.34 -1.63 -2.81
CA GLY A 133 16.85 -2.99 -2.94
C GLY A 133 18.21 -3.17 -2.26
N ALA A 134 19.16 -2.28 -2.51
CA ALA A 134 20.46 -2.27 -1.85
C ALA A 134 20.33 -2.12 -0.33
N SER A 135 19.43 -1.27 0.15
CA SER A 135 19.19 -1.13 1.58
C SER A 135 18.75 -2.43 2.24
N ARG A 136 17.95 -3.25 1.55
CA ARG A 136 17.43 -4.53 2.06
C ARG A 136 18.48 -5.63 2.12
N VAL A 137 19.39 -5.65 1.16
CA VAL A 137 20.56 -6.55 1.17
C VAL A 137 21.54 -6.12 2.25
N PHE A 138 21.85 -4.82 2.33
CA PHE A 138 22.81 -4.26 3.29
C PHE A 138 22.43 -4.56 4.75
N ILE A 139 21.15 -4.43 5.11
CA ILE A 139 20.68 -4.75 6.47
C ILE A 139 20.50 -6.24 6.73
N GLY A 140 20.81 -7.13 5.78
CA GLY A 140 20.65 -8.58 5.96
C GLY A 140 19.20 -9.08 5.99
N ALA A 141 18.25 -8.29 5.48
CA ALA A 141 16.83 -8.65 5.51
C ALA A 141 16.39 -9.49 4.30
N HIS A 142 17.12 -9.41 3.19
CA HIS A 142 16.85 -10.16 1.95
C HIS A 142 18.14 -10.56 1.22
N PHE A 143 18.11 -11.72 0.57
CA PHE A 143 19.11 -12.09 -0.43
C PHE A 143 18.87 -11.33 -1.76
N PRO A 144 19.91 -11.16 -2.62
CA PRO A 144 19.77 -10.43 -3.88
C PRO A 144 18.69 -10.99 -4.82
N HIS A 145 18.55 -12.31 -4.93
CA HIS A 145 17.53 -12.92 -5.80
C HIS A 145 16.10 -12.64 -5.30
N GLN A 146 15.89 -12.52 -3.99
CA GLN A 146 14.58 -12.14 -3.40
C GLN A 146 14.20 -10.70 -3.76
N VAL A 147 15.21 -9.81 -3.88
CA VAL A 147 15.04 -8.44 -4.34
C VAL A 147 14.71 -8.39 -5.84
N ILE A 148 15.44 -9.15 -6.66
CA ILE A 148 15.22 -9.23 -8.11
C ILE A 148 13.81 -9.80 -8.41
N LEU A 149 13.42 -10.90 -7.75
CA LEU A 149 12.08 -11.47 -7.91
C LEU A 149 11.00 -10.47 -7.51
N GLY A 150 11.20 -9.75 -6.40
CA GLY A 150 10.29 -8.68 -5.98
C GLY A 150 10.15 -7.58 -7.02
N LEU A 151 11.25 -7.16 -7.64
CA LEU A 151 11.24 -6.16 -8.71
C LEU A 151 10.42 -6.63 -9.93
N LEU A 152 10.71 -7.84 -10.42
CA LEU A 152 10.02 -8.42 -11.58
C LEU A 152 8.51 -8.57 -11.35
N MET A 153 8.14 -9.13 -10.20
CA MET A 153 6.74 -9.30 -9.82
C MET A 153 6.03 -7.96 -9.62
N GLY A 154 6.70 -6.98 -8.99
CA GLY A 154 6.16 -5.65 -8.79
C GLY A 154 5.83 -4.96 -10.12
N PHE A 155 6.73 -5.03 -11.10
CA PHE A 155 6.47 -4.53 -12.45
C PHE A 155 5.33 -5.28 -13.15
N ALA A 156 5.30 -6.61 -13.07
CA ALA A 156 4.22 -7.41 -13.65
C ALA A 156 2.85 -7.02 -13.09
N ILE A 157 2.75 -6.81 -11.78
CA ILE A 157 1.51 -6.36 -11.11
C ILE A 157 1.14 -4.94 -11.53
N GLY A 158 2.12 -4.02 -11.61
CA GLY A 158 1.89 -2.68 -12.13
C GLY A 158 1.36 -2.68 -13.56
N CYS A 159 1.93 -3.54 -14.43
CA CYS A 159 1.46 -3.76 -15.80
C CYS A 159 0.01 -4.25 -15.83
N PHE A 160 -0.34 -5.22 -15.00
CA PHE A 160 -1.68 -5.79 -14.91
C PHE A 160 -2.73 -4.81 -14.35
N MET A 161 -2.35 -3.98 -13.37
CA MET A 161 -3.24 -2.98 -12.75
C MET A 161 -3.52 -1.78 -13.66
N THR A 162 -2.56 -1.40 -14.51
CA THR A 162 -2.64 -0.21 -15.38
C THR A 162 -3.85 -0.19 -16.34
N PRO A 163 -4.20 -1.27 -17.07
CA PRO A 163 -5.34 -1.26 -17.98
C PRO A 163 -6.71 -1.25 -17.30
N LEU A 164 -6.80 -1.61 -16.01
CA LEU A 164 -8.07 -1.71 -15.31
C LEU A 164 -8.76 -0.35 -15.18
N ASP A 165 -10.04 -0.30 -15.57
CA ASP A 165 -10.87 0.90 -15.45
C ASP A 165 -11.47 1.02 -14.05
N VAL A 166 -10.59 1.22 -13.06
CA VAL A 166 -10.97 1.30 -11.64
C VAL A 166 -11.85 2.51 -11.30
N ASP A 167 -11.96 3.48 -12.22
CA ASP A 167 -12.81 4.66 -12.03
C ASP A 167 -14.30 4.32 -12.21
N ALA A 168 -14.61 3.26 -12.96
CA ALA A 168 -15.97 2.78 -13.18
C ALA A 168 -16.43 1.76 -12.12
N TRP A 169 -15.55 1.38 -11.19
CA TRP A 169 -15.84 0.35 -10.19
C TRP A 169 -16.92 0.80 -9.20
N LYS A 170 -17.82 -0.12 -8.86
CA LYS A 170 -18.80 0.01 -7.80
C LYS A 170 -18.32 -0.77 -6.57
N MET A 171 -19.11 -0.76 -5.50
CA MET A 171 -18.79 -1.51 -4.26
C MET A 171 -18.52 -2.99 -4.52
N GLY A 172 -19.21 -3.60 -5.49
CA GLY A 172 -19.09 -5.02 -5.82
C GLY A 172 -17.66 -5.41 -6.17
N GLU A 173 -16.97 -4.64 -7.00
CA GLU A 173 -15.61 -4.92 -7.44
C GLU A 173 -14.61 -4.83 -6.28
N TYR A 174 -14.74 -3.83 -5.40
CA TYR A 174 -13.92 -3.73 -4.18
C TYR A 174 -14.19 -4.90 -3.22
N ALA A 175 -15.45 -5.33 -3.11
CA ALA A 175 -15.84 -6.50 -2.33
C ALA A 175 -15.26 -7.80 -2.91
N VAL A 176 -15.25 -7.95 -4.24
CA VAL A 176 -14.63 -9.09 -4.92
C VAL A 176 -13.13 -9.13 -4.66
N VAL A 177 -12.40 -8.02 -4.81
CA VAL A 177 -10.95 -7.97 -4.50
C VAL A 177 -10.69 -8.44 -3.07
N SER A 178 -11.47 -7.94 -2.12
CA SER A 178 -11.28 -8.25 -0.71
C SER A 178 -11.73 -9.67 -0.33
N GLY A 179 -12.75 -10.18 -1.02
CA GLY A 179 -13.21 -11.56 -0.93
C GLY A 179 -12.17 -12.54 -1.47
N VAL A 180 -11.54 -12.23 -2.61
CA VAL A 180 -10.43 -13.02 -3.16
C VAL A 180 -9.26 -13.06 -2.18
N ILE A 181 -8.84 -11.91 -1.63
CA ILE A 181 -7.76 -11.86 -0.62
C ILE A 181 -8.11 -12.72 0.60
N SER A 182 -9.34 -12.61 1.09
CA SER A 182 -9.82 -13.36 2.26
C SER A 182 -9.84 -14.87 1.99
N LEU A 183 -10.41 -15.28 0.85
CA LEU A 183 -10.46 -16.68 0.44
C LEU A 183 -9.06 -17.27 0.27
N THR A 184 -8.15 -16.57 -0.42
CA THR A 184 -6.76 -17.02 -0.56
C THR A 184 -6.06 -17.15 0.79
N CYS A 185 -6.25 -16.18 1.70
CA CYS A 185 -5.67 -16.24 3.04
C CYS A 185 -6.15 -17.48 3.80
N VAL A 186 -7.47 -17.73 3.79
CA VAL A 186 -8.09 -18.89 4.43
C VAL A 186 -7.59 -20.19 3.81
N SER A 187 -7.60 -20.30 2.48
CA SER A 187 -7.15 -21.50 1.75
C SER A 187 -5.69 -21.84 2.02
N ILE A 188 -4.79 -20.85 2.06
CA ILE A 188 -3.37 -21.10 2.37
C ILE A 188 -3.21 -21.54 3.82
N CYS A 189 -3.87 -20.88 4.77
CA CYS A 189 -3.80 -21.28 6.18
C CYS A 189 -4.30 -22.71 6.40
N PHE A 190 -5.43 -23.08 5.80
CA PHE A 190 -5.95 -24.45 5.90
C PHE A 190 -5.06 -25.46 5.17
N GLY A 191 -4.56 -25.13 3.97
CA GLY A 191 -3.66 -25.99 3.21
C GLY A 191 -2.36 -26.29 3.96
N TRP A 192 -1.75 -25.28 4.59
CA TRP A 192 -0.57 -25.44 5.43
C TRP A 192 -0.84 -26.37 6.63
N VAL A 193 -1.95 -26.14 7.34
CA VAL A 193 -2.34 -27.01 8.47
C VAL A 193 -2.58 -28.45 8.01
N ALA A 194 -3.23 -28.65 6.84
CA ALA A 194 -3.46 -29.97 6.28
C ALA A 194 -2.14 -30.69 5.87
N LEU A 195 -1.12 -29.93 5.46
CA LEU A 195 0.22 -30.44 5.16
C LEU A 195 1.11 -30.59 6.41
N GLY A 196 0.61 -30.28 7.61
CA GLY A 196 1.37 -30.34 8.87
C GLY A 196 2.37 -29.20 9.05
N ILE A 197 2.32 -28.14 8.24
CA ILE A 197 3.20 -26.98 8.31
C ILE A 197 2.54 -25.91 9.20
N ASP A 198 3.21 -25.46 10.27
CA ASP A 198 2.69 -24.38 11.12
C ASP A 198 2.79 -23.03 10.39
N PRO A 199 1.68 -22.31 10.10
CA PRO A 199 1.69 -20.99 9.46
C PRO A 199 2.53 -19.92 10.18
N ARG A 200 2.94 -20.21 11.42
CA ARG A 200 3.72 -19.34 12.29
C ARG A 200 5.20 -19.69 12.34
N GLU A 201 5.67 -20.70 11.60
CA GLU A 201 7.06 -21.14 11.63
C GLU A 201 8.04 -19.99 11.37
N SER A 202 7.79 -19.17 10.36
CA SER A 202 8.60 -17.96 10.07
C SER A 202 8.63 -16.96 11.23
N THR A 203 7.57 -16.85 12.03
CA THR A 203 7.54 -16.01 13.22
C THR A 203 8.40 -16.59 14.34
N LYS A 204 8.44 -17.92 14.50
CA LYS A 204 9.34 -18.58 15.46
C LYS A 204 10.80 -18.37 15.07
N LEU A 205 11.15 -18.60 13.80
CA LEU A 205 12.50 -18.33 13.27
C LEU A 205 12.93 -16.88 13.50
N ALA A 206 12.02 -15.92 13.31
CA ALA A 206 12.29 -14.52 13.59
C ALA A 206 12.53 -14.25 15.08
N LEU A 207 11.72 -14.83 15.97
CA LEU A 207 11.87 -14.69 17.43
C LEU A 207 13.17 -15.31 17.93
N ASP A 208 13.50 -16.50 17.47
CA ASP A 208 14.70 -17.24 17.92
C ASP A 208 15.99 -16.58 17.43
N ALA A 209 15.95 -15.97 16.25
CA ALA A 209 17.09 -15.27 15.67
C ALA A 209 17.23 -13.82 16.14
N CYS A 210 16.21 -13.19 16.74
CA CYS A 210 16.30 -11.79 17.15
C CYS A 210 16.95 -11.67 18.53
N ASP A 211 18.04 -10.89 18.63
CA ASP A 211 18.77 -10.66 19.88
C ASP A 211 17.96 -9.80 20.87
N ASP A 212 17.09 -8.92 20.35
CA ASP A 212 16.20 -8.09 21.16
C ASP A 212 14.75 -8.24 20.65
N PRO A 213 13.87 -8.90 21.43
CA PRO A 213 12.50 -9.18 21.01
C PRO A 213 11.65 -7.91 20.82
N THR A 214 12.08 -6.74 21.29
CA THR A 214 11.38 -5.47 21.05
C THR A 214 11.40 -5.04 19.58
N TYR A 215 12.37 -5.53 18.79
CA TYR A 215 12.43 -5.28 17.35
C TYR A 215 11.54 -6.21 16.52
N VAL A 216 10.91 -7.22 17.14
CA VAL A 216 10.00 -8.14 16.46
C VAL A 216 8.70 -7.42 16.14
N ASN A 217 8.59 -6.96 14.91
CA ASN A 217 7.49 -6.08 14.53
C ASN A 217 6.28 -6.87 13.99
N VAL A 218 5.20 -6.89 14.78
CA VAL A 218 3.91 -7.49 14.42
C VAL A 218 3.33 -6.93 13.11
N SER A 219 3.66 -5.70 12.69
CA SER A 219 3.15 -5.16 11.41
C SER A 219 3.75 -5.84 10.18
N THR A 220 4.85 -6.58 10.35
CA THR A 220 5.50 -7.39 9.32
C THR A 220 4.93 -8.82 9.28
N ASN A 221 3.99 -9.14 10.18
CA ASN A 221 3.35 -10.44 10.21
C ASN A 221 2.49 -10.63 8.94
N PRO A 222 2.66 -11.75 8.22
CA PRO A 222 1.89 -12.07 7.01
C PRO A 222 0.37 -11.91 7.17
N LEU A 223 -0.20 -12.47 8.24
CA LEU A 223 -1.64 -12.47 8.47
C LEU A 223 -2.16 -11.06 8.80
N TYR A 224 -1.40 -10.29 9.60
CA TYR A 224 -1.71 -8.88 9.84
C TYR A 224 -1.68 -8.06 8.54
N GLY A 225 -0.71 -8.34 7.67
CA GLY A 225 -0.63 -7.77 6.32
C GLY A 225 -1.87 -8.09 5.48
N MET A 226 -2.35 -9.34 5.49
CA MET A 226 -3.59 -9.73 4.79
C MET A 226 -4.82 -8.95 5.30
N MET A 227 -4.96 -8.79 6.62
CA MET A 227 -6.06 -8.00 7.21
C MET A 227 -6.05 -6.54 6.73
N ARG A 228 -4.87 -5.93 6.59
CA ARG A 228 -4.75 -4.59 5.99
C ARG A 228 -5.18 -4.59 4.52
N ASN A 229 -4.65 -5.54 3.73
CA ASN A 229 -4.83 -5.56 2.29
C ASN A 229 -6.27 -5.88 1.87
N LEU A 230 -7.05 -6.59 2.70
CA LEU A 230 -8.49 -6.77 2.48
C LEU A 230 -9.31 -5.56 2.96
N ALA A 231 -8.94 -4.95 4.10
CA ALA A 231 -9.74 -3.90 4.71
C ALA A 231 -9.66 -2.57 3.97
N CYS A 232 -8.48 -2.22 3.45
CA CYS A 232 -8.27 -0.97 2.72
C CYS A 232 -9.17 -0.86 1.46
N PRO A 233 -9.20 -1.83 0.53
CA PRO A 233 -10.12 -1.78 -0.60
C PRO A 233 -11.60 -1.77 -0.20
N LEU A 234 -12.03 -2.57 0.80
CA LEU A 234 -13.40 -2.53 1.32
C LEU A 234 -13.79 -1.15 1.86
N GLY A 235 -12.92 -0.54 2.67
CA GLY A 235 -13.18 0.78 3.25
C GLY A 235 -13.31 1.86 2.18
N LEU A 236 -12.49 1.79 1.13
CA LEU A 236 -12.58 2.69 -0.02
C LEU A 236 -13.86 2.46 -0.82
N GLY A 237 -14.17 1.21 -1.16
CA GLY A 237 -15.39 0.86 -1.88
C GLY A 237 -16.64 1.33 -1.13
N TYR A 238 -16.66 1.15 0.19
CA TYR A 238 -17.77 1.60 1.03
C TYR A 238 -17.88 3.13 1.04
N ALA A 239 -16.76 3.85 1.16
CA ALA A 239 -16.69 5.31 1.06
C ALA A 239 -17.25 5.83 -0.27
N LEU A 240 -16.86 5.21 -1.40
CA LEU A 240 -17.30 5.61 -2.73
C LEU A 240 -18.78 5.25 -2.99
N SER A 241 -19.31 4.20 -2.34
CA SER A 241 -20.72 3.79 -2.50
C SER A 241 -21.74 4.69 -1.78
N ARG A 242 -21.29 5.61 -0.92
CA ARG A 242 -22.19 6.51 -0.17
C ARG A 242 -22.96 7.40 -1.13
N ALA A 243 -24.27 7.58 -0.91
CA ALA A 243 -25.15 8.35 -1.81
C ALA A 243 -24.66 9.77 -2.17
N ARG A 244 -23.90 10.42 -1.29
CA ARG A 244 -23.35 11.78 -1.50
C ARG A 244 -21.89 11.80 -1.92
N SER A 245 -21.24 10.64 -2.09
CA SER A 245 -19.80 10.54 -2.36
C SER A 245 -19.39 11.34 -3.60
N ALA A 246 -20.08 11.14 -4.73
CA ALA A 246 -19.79 11.82 -5.98
C ALA A 246 -19.86 13.35 -5.85
N LYS A 247 -20.91 13.87 -5.20
CA LYS A 247 -21.09 15.31 -4.95
C LYS A 247 -20.00 15.87 -4.03
N ILE A 248 -19.68 15.16 -2.96
CA ILE A 248 -18.63 15.55 -2.00
C ILE A 248 -17.28 15.61 -2.70
N LEU A 249 -16.95 14.57 -3.46
CA LEU A 249 -15.70 14.44 -4.19
C LEU A 249 -15.56 15.48 -5.31
N GLU A 250 -16.64 15.77 -6.04
CA GLU A 250 -16.66 16.85 -7.04
C GLU A 250 -16.42 18.21 -6.38
N GLY A 251 -17.12 18.54 -5.29
CA GLY A 251 -16.92 19.80 -4.60
C GLY A 251 -15.54 19.93 -3.93
N ALA A 252 -15.02 18.84 -3.36
CA ALA A 252 -13.66 18.78 -2.81
C ALA A 252 -12.58 19.01 -3.89
N ARG A 253 -12.85 18.66 -5.16
CA ARG A 253 -11.94 18.91 -6.29
C ARG A 253 -11.72 20.40 -6.57
N TRP A 254 -12.74 21.22 -6.30
CA TRP A 254 -12.71 22.68 -6.51
C TRP A 254 -12.01 23.45 -5.38
N ALA A 255 -11.69 22.79 -4.27
CA ALA A 255 -10.87 23.40 -3.24
C ALA A 255 -9.47 23.75 -3.80
N PRO A 256 -8.84 24.84 -3.31
CA PRO A 256 -7.53 25.23 -3.77
C PRO A 256 -6.49 24.15 -3.45
N VAL A 257 -5.43 24.08 -4.26
CA VAL A 257 -4.41 23.01 -4.19
C VAL A 257 -3.80 22.90 -2.79
N TRP A 258 -3.49 24.02 -2.14
CA TRP A 258 -2.93 24.02 -0.78
C TRP A 258 -3.85 23.34 0.24
N ALA A 259 -5.16 23.54 0.14
CA ALA A 259 -6.13 22.93 1.05
C ALA A 259 -6.25 21.43 0.83
N ARG A 260 -6.14 21.00 -0.43
CA ARG A 260 -6.12 19.58 -0.81
C ARG A 260 -4.82 18.90 -0.35
N ILE A 261 -3.70 19.61 -0.37
CA ILE A 261 -2.43 19.14 0.21
C ILE A 261 -2.59 18.96 1.73
N LEU A 262 -3.16 19.95 2.44
CA LEU A 262 -3.42 19.83 3.88
C LEU A 262 -4.36 18.67 4.20
N ALA A 263 -5.43 18.48 3.41
CA ALA A 263 -6.32 17.34 3.54
C ALA A 263 -5.59 15.99 3.35
N GLY A 264 -4.68 15.93 2.37
CA GLY A 264 -3.80 14.79 2.17
C GLY A 264 -2.91 14.51 3.39
N PHE A 265 -2.26 15.53 3.94
CA PHE A 265 -1.45 15.41 5.15
C PHE A 265 -2.28 15.01 6.38
N ALA A 266 -3.51 15.50 6.52
CA ALA A 266 -4.41 15.03 7.57
C ALA A 266 -4.66 13.52 7.46
N GLY A 267 -4.83 13.00 6.25
CA GLY A 267 -4.93 11.55 6.02
C GLY A 267 -3.65 10.79 6.37
N VAL A 268 -2.47 11.35 6.08
CA VAL A 268 -1.17 10.78 6.49
C VAL A 268 -1.06 10.73 8.02
N VAL A 269 -1.49 11.79 8.72
CA VAL A 269 -1.51 11.84 10.19
C VAL A 269 -2.44 10.77 10.75
N VAL A 270 -3.66 10.63 10.21
CA VAL A 270 -4.60 9.56 10.62
C VAL A 270 -3.96 8.18 10.47
N GLY A 271 -3.32 7.91 9.32
CA GLY A 271 -2.66 6.62 9.12
C GLY A 271 -1.43 6.43 10.01
N GLY A 272 -0.65 7.48 10.26
CA GLY A 272 0.48 7.45 11.20
C GLY A 272 0.05 7.15 12.64
N LEU A 273 -1.06 7.75 13.08
CA LEU A 273 -1.67 7.45 14.38
C LEU A 273 -2.11 5.99 14.45
N ILE A 274 -2.79 5.48 13.43
CA ILE A 274 -3.23 4.07 13.36
C ILE A 274 -2.04 3.11 13.45
N LEU A 275 -0.94 3.39 12.73
CA LEU A 275 0.26 2.56 12.78
C LEU A 275 1.00 2.62 14.13
N SER A 276 0.78 3.68 14.91
CA SER A 276 1.41 3.91 16.21
C SER A 276 0.59 3.36 17.39
N LEU A 277 -0.67 2.97 17.16
CA LEU A 277 -1.52 2.43 18.22
C LEU A 277 -0.91 1.15 18.82
N PRO A 278 -0.91 1.02 20.15
CA PRO A 278 -0.42 -0.18 20.81
C PRO A 278 -1.25 -1.37 20.36
N LYS A 279 -0.57 -2.43 19.92
CA LYS A 279 -1.21 -3.63 19.41
C LYS A 279 -1.67 -4.51 20.57
N PRO A 280 -2.92 -4.99 20.57
CA PRO A 280 -3.43 -5.83 21.65
C PRO A 280 -2.70 -7.18 21.71
N LYS A 281 -2.51 -7.71 22.92
CA LYS A 281 -1.89 -9.04 23.13
C LYS A 281 -2.79 -10.18 22.66
N SER A 282 -4.10 -10.01 22.69
CA SER A 282 -5.06 -11.00 22.20
C SER A 282 -5.00 -11.08 20.67
N LYS A 283 -4.78 -12.29 20.14
CA LYS A 283 -4.66 -12.55 18.70
C LYS A 283 -5.93 -12.18 17.93
N ILE A 284 -7.09 -12.52 18.48
CA ILE A 284 -8.38 -12.22 17.85
C ILE A 284 -8.54 -10.70 17.75
N LEU A 285 -8.27 -10.00 18.85
CA LEU A 285 -8.38 -8.54 18.89
C LEU A 285 -7.34 -7.86 17.99
N LEU A 286 -6.15 -8.45 17.82
CA LEU A 286 -5.12 -7.95 16.93
C LEU A 286 -5.58 -7.97 15.46
N TYR A 287 -6.08 -9.11 14.98
CA TYR A 287 -6.47 -9.25 13.58
C TYR A 287 -7.80 -8.57 13.28
N ALA A 288 -8.81 -8.74 14.15
CA ALA A 288 -10.09 -8.03 14.01
C ALA A 288 -9.90 -6.51 14.13
N GLY A 289 -9.07 -6.07 15.07
CA GLY A 289 -8.70 -4.66 15.22
C GLY A 289 -8.00 -4.11 13.98
N ALA A 290 -7.09 -4.87 13.36
CA ALA A 290 -6.44 -4.48 12.11
C ALA A 290 -7.46 -4.25 10.98
N VAL A 291 -8.43 -5.16 10.80
CA VAL A 291 -9.49 -5.01 9.79
C VAL A 291 -10.27 -3.72 10.03
N VAL A 292 -10.73 -3.49 11.26
CA VAL A 292 -11.49 -2.28 11.63
C VAL A 292 -10.66 -1.02 11.40
N GLN A 293 -9.42 -1.00 11.87
CA GLN A 293 -8.51 0.15 11.76
C GLN A 293 -8.24 0.54 10.30
N PHE A 294 -7.87 -0.42 9.45
CA PHE A 294 -7.54 -0.14 8.06
C PHE A 294 -8.79 0.14 7.19
N PHE A 295 -9.94 -0.44 7.56
CA PHE A 295 -11.22 -0.06 6.97
C PHE A 295 -11.55 1.40 7.29
N ILE A 296 -11.46 1.80 8.57
CA ILE A 296 -11.73 3.17 9.01
C ILE A 296 -10.73 4.14 8.37
N PHE A 297 -9.45 3.79 8.30
CA PHE A 297 -8.43 4.60 7.62
C PHE A 297 -8.84 4.91 6.18
N SER A 298 -9.11 3.86 5.40
CA SER A 298 -9.45 3.99 3.98
C SER A 298 -10.78 4.74 3.79
N PHE A 299 -11.77 4.48 4.64
CA PHE A 299 -13.03 5.22 4.65
C PHE A 299 -12.85 6.71 5.00
N THR A 300 -11.97 7.01 5.95
CA THR A 300 -11.68 8.38 6.39
C THR A 300 -11.06 9.19 5.26
N VAL A 301 -10.08 8.61 4.57
CA VAL A 301 -9.43 9.22 3.40
C VAL A 301 -10.38 9.34 2.22
N GLY A 302 -11.20 8.31 1.97
CA GLY A 302 -12.13 8.25 0.84
C GLY A 302 -13.38 9.11 0.97
N TYR A 303 -13.85 9.38 2.21
CA TYR A 303 -15.14 10.05 2.44
C TYR A 303 -15.06 11.20 3.46
N VAL A 304 -14.54 10.94 4.67
CA VAL A 304 -14.60 11.91 5.78
C VAL A 304 -13.78 13.16 5.50
N ILE A 305 -12.52 12.99 5.09
CA ILE A 305 -11.63 14.12 4.76
C ILE A 305 -12.20 14.94 3.60
N PRO A 306 -12.59 14.34 2.45
CA PRO A 306 -13.29 15.06 1.39
C PRO A 306 -14.57 15.76 1.85
N TYR A 307 -15.33 15.16 2.77
CA TYR A 307 -16.55 15.77 3.31
C TYR A 307 -16.27 17.02 4.13
N VAL A 308 -15.25 16.99 4.99
CA VAL A 308 -14.79 18.16 5.76
C VAL A 308 -14.34 19.26 4.79
N LEU A 309 -13.52 18.92 3.80
CA LEU A 309 -13.07 19.86 2.78
C LEU A 309 -14.25 20.46 1.99
N TYR A 310 -15.18 19.62 1.54
CA TYR A 310 -16.41 20.04 0.87
C TYR A 310 -17.22 21.02 1.71
N ARG A 311 -17.44 20.73 3.00
CA ARG A 311 -18.23 21.57 3.91
C ARG A 311 -17.58 22.94 4.09
N HIS A 312 -16.28 22.99 4.35
CA HIS A 312 -15.57 24.25 4.59
C HIS A 312 -15.46 25.13 3.33
N TYR A 313 -15.31 24.55 2.14
CA TYR A 313 -15.11 25.35 0.92
C TYR A 313 -16.40 25.67 0.15
N MET A 314 -17.39 24.77 0.12
CA MET A 314 -18.65 25.04 -0.60
C MET A 314 -19.62 25.91 0.19
N GLN A 315 -19.55 25.94 1.53
CA GLN A 315 -20.36 26.87 2.33
C GLN A 315 -19.85 28.32 2.23
N VAL A 316 -18.57 28.52 1.89
CA VAL A 316 -17.92 29.83 1.83
C VAL A 316 -17.97 30.45 0.43
N ASN A 317 -18.14 29.65 -0.64
CA ASN A 317 -18.26 30.13 -2.03
C ASN A 317 -19.54 29.64 -2.75
N PRO A 318 -20.72 30.16 -2.38
CA PRO A 318 -21.99 29.81 -3.05
C PRO A 318 -22.07 30.26 -4.52
N SER A 319 -21.24 31.21 -4.96
CA SER A 319 -21.17 31.69 -6.36
C SER A 319 -20.72 30.61 -7.35
N MET A 320 -19.87 29.65 -6.92
CA MET A 320 -19.48 28.50 -7.73
C MET A 320 -20.61 27.48 -7.91
N ALA A 321 -21.55 27.41 -6.96
CA ALA A 321 -22.76 26.61 -7.11
C ALA A 321 -23.80 27.29 -8.02
N ALA A 322 -23.83 28.63 -8.05
CA ALA A 322 -24.75 29.43 -8.85
C ALA A 322 -24.36 29.52 -10.34
N SER A 323 -23.06 29.57 -10.67
CA SER A 323 -22.56 29.63 -12.05
C SER A 323 -23.05 28.46 -12.92
N LYS A 324 -23.28 27.28 -12.33
CA LYS A 324 -23.83 26.10 -13.02
C LYS A 324 -25.35 26.15 -13.20
N LYS A 325 -26.08 26.94 -12.39
CA LYS A 325 -27.53 27.12 -12.53
C LYS A 325 -27.87 28.04 -13.71
N GLN A 326 -27.00 28.99 -14.03
CA GLN A 326 -27.14 29.84 -15.21
C GLN A 326 -26.76 29.14 -16.51
N SER A 327 -25.74 28.25 -16.53
CA SER A 327 -25.38 27.53 -17.77
C SER A 327 -26.42 26.51 -18.23
N PHE A 328 -27.23 25.95 -17.31
CA PHE A 328 -28.36 25.09 -17.64
C PHE A 328 -29.66 25.85 -17.99
N SER A 329 -29.72 27.15 -17.69
CA SER A 329 -30.86 28.02 -17.98
C SER A 329 -30.75 28.73 -19.33
N SER A 330 -29.55 28.75 -19.92
CA SER A 330 -29.29 29.38 -21.23
C SER A 330 -29.39 28.40 -22.41
N GLU A 331 -29.73 27.13 -22.15
CA GLU A 331 -30.05 26.11 -23.17
C GLU A 331 -31.52 25.66 -23.10
N GLY A 332 -32.41 26.54 -22.59
CA GLY A 332 -33.86 26.35 -22.61
C GLY A 332 -34.52 27.27 -23.62
#